data_AF-A0A373M3H0-F1
#
_entry.id   AF-A0A373M3H0-F1
#
_cell.length_a   1.000
_cell.length_b   1.000
_cell.length_c   1.000
_cell.angle_alpha   90.00
_cell.angle_beta   90.00
_cell.angle_gamma   90.00
#
_symmetry.space_group_name_H-M   'P 1'
#
loop_
_entity.id
_entity.type
_entity.pdbx_description
1 polymer ?
#
loop_
_entity_poly.entity_id
_entity_poly.type
_entity_poly.pdbx_seq_one_letter_code
_entity_poly.pdbx_strand_id
1 'polypeptide(L)'
;MRKKIIVKLLVLSLLVGGLSQWSGGSKAKAASSYWLYGTGLTKSQGGEAGCRIKMYYRGGKLIIKGGMSKVKKKFDWDTSKKIKAKTRKYKVASNCKVVECEGNEEYSYAIKKFTKQRGIKSTKNWAGISTWVKIVKGKVSKIYLSA
;
A
#
# COMPACT_ATOMS: atom_id res chain seq x y z
N MET A 1 60.52 -8.64 14.85
CA MET A 1 59.27 -9.40 15.07
C MET A 1 57.97 -8.58 14.96
N ARG A 2 57.98 -7.24 14.93
CA ARG A 2 56.77 -6.40 14.88
C ARG A 2 55.99 -6.39 13.54
N LYS A 3 56.64 -6.67 12.40
CA LYS A 3 55.97 -6.68 11.08
C LYS A 3 55.03 -7.88 10.84
N LYS A 4 55.24 -9.01 11.53
CA LYS A 4 54.41 -10.23 11.36
C LYS A 4 53.08 -10.18 12.10
N ILE A 5 52.92 -9.26 13.07
CA ILE A 5 51.70 -9.11 13.88
C ILE A 5 50.63 -8.29 13.14
N ILE A 6 51.05 -7.23 12.44
CA ILE A 6 50.13 -6.32 11.72
C ILE A 6 49.40 -7.03 10.57
N VAL A 7 50.09 -7.92 9.84
CA VAL A 7 49.49 -8.65 8.72
C VAL A 7 48.42 -9.64 9.19
N LYS A 8 48.62 -10.28 10.36
CA LYS A 8 47.62 -11.22 10.91
C LYS A 8 46.35 -10.51 11.39
N LEU A 9 46.45 -9.27 11.90
CA LEU A 9 45.26 -8.50 12.29
C LEU A 9 44.43 -8.05 11.08
N LEU A 10 45.07 -7.67 9.98
CA LEU A 10 44.38 -7.18 8.79
C LEU A 10 43.54 -8.27 8.11
N VAL A 11 44.06 -9.50 8.06
CA VAL A 11 43.36 -10.66 7.49
C VAL A 11 42.18 -11.09 8.37
N LEU A 12 42.29 -10.94 9.69
CA LEU A 12 41.18 -11.24 10.61
C LEU A 12 40.02 -10.24 10.47
N SER A 13 40.30 -8.95 10.20
CA SER A 13 39.25 -7.95 9.95
C SER A 13 38.51 -8.14 8.61
N LEU A 14 39.15 -8.75 7.61
CA LEU A 14 38.52 -9.06 6.33
C LEU A 14 37.59 -10.29 6.39
N LEU A 15 37.89 -11.25 7.28
CA LEU A 15 37.07 -12.46 7.47
C LEU A 15 35.82 -12.21 8.34
N VAL A 16 35.85 -11.23 9.26
CA VAL A 16 34.67 -10.86 10.08
C VAL A 16 33.71 -9.91 9.34
N GLY A 17 34.19 -9.19 8.32
CA GLY A 17 33.35 -8.37 7.44
C GLY A 17 32.54 -9.18 6.40
N GLY A 18 32.88 -10.45 6.19
CA GLY A 18 32.28 -11.30 5.14
C GLY A 18 31.14 -12.24 5.58
N LEU A 19 30.83 -12.31 6.88
CA LEU A 19 29.90 -13.32 7.43
C LEU A 19 28.64 -12.74 8.12
N SER A 20 28.44 -11.42 8.10
CA SER A 20 27.26 -10.76 8.68
C SER A 20 26.14 -10.46 7.67
N GLN A 21 26.15 -11.12 6.50
CA GLN A 21 25.06 -11.01 5.53
C GLN A 21 24.28 -12.33 5.36
N TRP A 22 23.93 -12.97 6.48
CA TRP A 22 22.85 -13.96 6.54
C TRP A 22 21.53 -13.28 6.96
N SER A 23 20.44 -13.67 6.28
CA SER A 23 19.00 -13.39 6.55
C SER A 23 18.48 -11.95 6.48
N GLY A 24 19.01 -11.15 5.55
CA GLY A 24 18.39 -9.89 5.15
C GLY A 24 17.69 -9.91 3.80
N GLY A 25 17.54 -11.09 3.17
CA GLY A 25 16.91 -11.22 1.86
C GLY A 25 15.45 -10.79 1.91
N SER A 26 15.19 -9.48 1.86
CA SER A 26 13.97 -8.94 1.30
C SER A 26 13.91 -9.53 -0.09
N LYS A 27 13.23 -10.68 -0.23
CA LYS A 27 12.83 -11.25 -1.52
C LYS A 27 12.37 -10.05 -2.32
N ALA A 28 13.16 -9.64 -3.30
CA ALA A 28 12.83 -8.51 -4.14
C ALA A 28 11.46 -8.84 -4.68
N LYS A 29 10.44 -8.16 -4.14
CA LYS A 29 9.06 -8.51 -4.38
C LYS A 29 8.88 -8.19 -5.84
N ALA A 30 8.96 -9.22 -6.70
CA ALA A 30 8.82 -9.12 -8.14
C ALA A 30 7.78 -8.05 -8.44
N ALA A 31 8.10 -7.09 -9.32
CA ALA A 31 7.41 -5.81 -9.49
C ALA A 31 5.88 -5.98 -9.55
N SER A 32 5.28 -6.15 -8.38
CA SER A 32 3.96 -6.75 -8.26
C SER A 32 3.02 -5.59 -8.16
N SER A 33 2.26 -5.43 -9.23
CA SER A 33 1.10 -4.57 -9.22
C SER A 33 -0.13 -5.42 -8.93
N TYR A 34 -1.00 -4.90 -8.09
CA TYR A 34 -2.31 -5.48 -7.84
C TYR A 34 -3.25 -4.38 -7.38
N TRP A 35 -4.53 -4.67 -7.44
CA TRP A 35 -5.57 -3.80 -6.92
C TRP A 35 -6.18 -4.41 -5.67
N LEU A 36 -6.56 -3.53 -4.76
CA LEU A 36 -7.40 -3.86 -3.64
C LEU A 36 -8.75 -3.17 -3.83
N TYR A 37 -9.81 -3.91 -3.63
CA TYR A 37 -11.18 -3.41 -3.66
C TYR A 37 -11.81 -3.48 -2.27
N GLY A 38 -12.59 -2.45 -1.93
CA GLY A 38 -13.47 -2.45 -0.77
C GLY A 38 -14.55 -1.37 -0.87
N THR A 39 -15.55 -1.47 -0.01
CA THR A 39 -16.67 -0.54 0.10
C THR A 39 -16.66 0.21 1.43
N GLY A 40 -16.90 1.52 1.39
CA GLY A 40 -17.06 2.36 2.58
C GLY A 40 -18.45 2.28 3.23
N LEU A 41 -19.39 1.53 2.65
CA LEU A 41 -20.77 1.42 3.11
C LEU A 41 -20.87 0.77 4.51
N THR A 42 -21.71 1.36 5.36
CA THR A 42 -21.89 0.95 6.77
C THR A 42 -23.12 0.09 7.03
N LYS A 43 -24.11 0.05 6.12
CA LYS A 43 -25.30 -0.81 6.19
C LYS A 43 -25.34 -1.81 5.03
N SER A 44 -26.18 -2.85 5.15
CA SER A 44 -26.37 -3.98 4.22
C SER A 44 -26.98 -3.59 2.86
N GLN A 45 -26.60 -2.45 2.31
CA GLN A 45 -26.92 -2.08 0.93
C GLN A 45 -25.96 -2.83 0.00
N GLY A 46 -26.34 -4.06 -0.35
CA GLY A 46 -25.96 -4.76 -1.60
C GLY A 46 -24.48 -4.98 -1.94
N GLY A 47 -23.52 -4.51 -1.15
CA GLY A 47 -22.10 -4.73 -1.40
C GLY A 47 -21.67 -6.12 -0.99
N GLU A 48 -20.93 -6.82 -1.86
CA GLU A 48 -20.35 -8.16 -1.62
C GLU A 48 -20.01 -8.35 -0.13
N ALA A 49 -20.80 -9.20 0.55
CA ALA A 49 -20.63 -9.47 1.96
C ALA A 49 -19.16 -9.84 2.23
N GLY A 50 -18.43 -8.92 2.87
CA GLY A 50 -17.03 -9.13 3.29
C GLY A 50 -16.03 -8.04 2.95
N CYS A 51 -16.31 -7.10 2.03
CA CYS A 51 -15.31 -6.12 1.59
C CYS A 51 -15.47 -4.72 2.18
N ARG A 52 -16.01 -4.61 3.41
CA ARG A 52 -16.21 -3.33 4.10
C ARG A 52 -14.90 -2.76 4.63
N ILE A 53 -14.61 -1.51 4.30
CA ILE A 53 -13.39 -0.83 4.70
C ILE A 53 -13.61 0.54 5.34
N LYS A 54 -12.66 0.91 6.21
CA LYS A 54 -12.39 2.30 6.58
C LYS A 54 -11.02 2.70 6.05
N MET A 55 -10.90 3.88 5.48
CA MET A 55 -9.68 4.39 4.89
C MET A 55 -9.28 5.71 5.52
N TYR A 56 -7.99 5.85 5.86
CA TYR A 56 -7.41 7.03 6.51
C TYR A 56 -6.07 7.39 5.88
N TYR A 57 -5.75 8.69 5.85
CA TYR A 57 -4.44 9.18 5.40
C TYR A 57 -3.70 9.88 6.54
N ARG A 58 -2.53 9.37 6.93
CA ARG A 58 -1.75 9.90 8.06
C ARG A 58 -0.26 9.74 7.83
N GLY A 59 0.49 10.83 7.91
CA GLY A 59 1.97 10.81 7.83
C GLY A 59 2.50 10.13 6.56
N GLY A 60 1.93 10.45 5.40
CA GLY A 60 2.32 9.87 4.11
C GLY A 60 1.94 8.39 3.93
N LYS A 61 1.11 7.83 4.82
CA LYS A 61 0.63 6.44 4.76
C LYS A 61 -0.87 6.39 4.55
N LEU A 62 -1.32 5.45 3.73
CA LEU A 62 -2.71 5.05 3.62
C LEU A 62 -2.94 3.89 4.60
N ILE A 63 -3.92 4.05 5.48
CA ILE A 63 -4.32 3.05 6.45
C ILE A 63 -5.69 2.53 6.03
N ILE A 64 -5.77 1.24 5.73
CA ILE A 64 -7.01 0.57 5.34
C ILE A 64 -7.34 -0.45 6.42
N LYS A 65 -8.52 -0.35 7.00
CA LYS A 65 -9.05 -1.30 7.99
C LYS A 65 -10.25 -2.03 7.39
N GLY A 66 -10.33 -3.34 7.58
CA GLY A 66 -11.49 -4.13 7.12
C GLY A 66 -11.10 -5.25 6.15
N GLY A 67 -12.13 -5.90 5.59
CA GLY A 67 -12.00 -6.95 4.58
C GLY A 67 -11.93 -6.34 3.19
N MET A 68 -11.23 -7.01 2.27
CA MET A 68 -11.00 -6.51 0.91
C MET A 68 -10.96 -7.67 -0.09
N SER A 69 -11.12 -7.37 -1.37
CA SER A 69 -10.75 -8.26 -2.46
C SER A 69 -9.43 -7.81 -3.07
N LYS A 70 -8.57 -8.76 -3.44
CA LYS A 70 -7.34 -8.51 -4.18
C LYS A 70 -7.48 -9.08 -5.58
N VAL A 71 -7.20 -8.27 -6.60
CA VAL A 71 -7.27 -8.66 -8.02
C VAL A 71 -6.00 -8.21 -8.76
N LYS A 72 -5.72 -8.79 -9.93
CA LYS A 72 -4.55 -8.39 -10.75
C LYS A 72 -4.80 -7.08 -11.51
N LYS A 73 -6.00 -6.92 -12.09
CA LYS A 73 -6.43 -5.72 -12.84
C LYS A 73 -7.70 -5.13 -12.20
N LYS A 74 -7.95 -3.83 -12.35
CA LYS A 74 -9.18 -3.19 -11.83
C LYS A 74 -10.39 -3.82 -12.53
N PHE A 75 -11.44 -4.16 -11.80
CA PHE A 75 -12.66 -4.84 -12.29
C PHE A 75 -12.50 -6.27 -12.83
N ASP A 76 -11.31 -6.86 -12.76
CA ASP A 76 -11.08 -8.26 -13.09
C ASP A 76 -11.50 -9.13 -11.89
N TRP A 77 -12.78 -9.51 -11.88
CA TRP A 77 -13.37 -10.31 -10.80
C TRP A 77 -13.01 -11.78 -10.85
N ASP A 78 -12.62 -12.30 -12.01
CA ASP A 78 -12.17 -13.68 -12.18
C ASP A 78 -10.89 -13.95 -11.37
N THR A 79 -10.03 -12.92 -11.21
CA THR A 79 -8.83 -13.00 -10.37
C THR A 79 -9.06 -12.56 -8.92
N SER A 80 -10.31 -12.34 -8.52
CA SER A 80 -10.66 -11.82 -7.19
C SER A 80 -10.43 -12.85 -6.10
N LYS A 81 -9.57 -12.48 -5.15
CA LYS A 81 -9.37 -13.22 -3.92
C LYS A 81 -9.72 -12.35 -2.73
N LYS A 82 -10.77 -12.72 -1.99
CA LYS A 82 -11.07 -12.11 -0.69
C LYS A 82 -9.88 -12.31 0.26
N ILE A 83 -9.49 -11.25 0.94
CA ILE A 83 -8.39 -11.27 1.92
C ILE A 83 -8.92 -10.97 3.32
N LYS A 84 -8.37 -11.67 4.32
CA LYS A 84 -8.79 -11.56 5.72
C LYS A 84 -8.85 -10.09 6.19
N ALA A 85 -9.91 -9.77 6.94
CA ALA A 85 -10.05 -8.45 7.54
C ALA A 85 -8.90 -8.16 8.50
N LYS A 86 -8.17 -7.06 8.27
CA LYS A 86 -7.12 -6.55 9.17
C LYS A 86 -6.76 -5.12 8.82
N THR A 87 -6.06 -4.45 9.72
CA THR A 87 -5.44 -3.16 9.44
C THR A 87 -4.21 -3.33 8.57
N ARG A 88 -4.17 -2.62 7.44
CA ARG A 88 -3.03 -2.57 6.51
C ARG A 88 -2.55 -1.13 6.41
N LYS A 89 -1.23 -0.95 6.40
CA LYS A 89 -0.59 0.36 6.27
C LYS A 89 0.32 0.33 5.06
N TYR A 90 0.11 1.25 4.13
CA TYR A 90 0.90 1.36 2.91
C TYR A 90 1.57 2.72 2.85
N LYS A 91 2.86 2.76 2.49
CA LYS A 91 3.50 4.03 2.08
C LYS A 91 2.82 4.51 0.81
N VAL A 92 2.53 5.79 0.72
CA VAL A 92 1.97 6.40 -0.50
C VAL A 92 3.12 6.89 -1.37
N ALA A 93 3.08 6.57 -2.67
CA ALA A 93 4.04 7.07 -3.63
C ALA A 93 3.90 8.60 -3.78
N SER A 94 5.01 9.30 -4.04
CA SER A 94 5.02 10.76 -4.19
C SER A 94 4.10 11.26 -5.31
N ASN A 95 3.98 10.49 -6.38
CA ASN A 95 3.13 10.73 -7.54
C ASN A 95 1.74 10.07 -7.44
N CYS A 96 1.30 9.68 -6.25
CA CYS A 96 0.00 9.02 -6.09
C CYS A 96 -1.16 9.93 -6.48
N LYS A 97 -2.03 9.42 -7.36
CA LYS A 97 -3.26 10.08 -7.78
C LYS A 97 -4.48 9.52 -7.07
N VAL A 98 -5.41 10.40 -6.69
CA VAL A 98 -6.79 10.06 -6.32
C VAL A 98 -7.65 10.41 -7.52
N VAL A 99 -8.51 9.50 -7.95
CA VAL A 99 -9.50 9.71 -9.01
C VAL A 99 -10.88 9.57 -8.37
N GLU A 100 -11.66 10.63 -8.41
CA GLU A 100 -13.08 10.61 -8.01
C GLU A 100 -13.91 10.41 -9.28
N CYS A 101 -14.78 9.41 -9.26
CA CYS A 101 -15.75 9.13 -10.31
C CYS A 101 -17.12 9.59 -9.81
N GLU A 102 -17.68 10.62 -10.44
CA GLU A 102 -19.01 11.16 -10.16
C GLU A 102 -19.84 11.05 -11.45
N GLY A 103 -20.71 10.03 -11.53
CA GLY A 103 -21.40 9.70 -12.78
C GLY A 103 -20.41 9.33 -13.90
N ASN A 104 -20.46 10.07 -15.01
CA ASN A 104 -19.56 9.89 -16.16
C ASN A 104 -18.27 10.74 -16.05
N GLU A 105 -18.14 11.55 -15.01
CA GLU A 105 -17.01 12.47 -14.85
C GLU A 105 -15.92 11.86 -13.98
N GLU A 106 -14.67 11.96 -14.42
CA GLU A 106 -13.50 11.58 -13.63
C GLU A 106 -12.65 12.80 -13.29
N TYR A 107 -12.46 13.03 -11.99
CA TYR A 107 -11.61 14.10 -11.48
C TYR A 107 -10.35 13.52 -10.87
N SER A 108 -9.18 13.94 -11.36
CA SER A 108 -7.88 13.43 -10.89
C SER A 108 -7.08 14.46 -10.10
N TYR A 109 -6.61 14.05 -8.93
CA TYR A 109 -5.90 14.90 -8.00
C TYR A 109 -4.61 14.23 -7.51
N ALA A 110 -3.56 15.00 -7.25
CA ALA A 110 -2.48 14.53 -6.39
C ALA A 110 -3.01 14.34 -4.97
N ILE A 111 -2.67 13.23 -4.29
CA ILE A 111 -3.24 12.90 -2.98
C ILE A 111 -3.12 14.02 -1.94
N LYS A 112 -2.00 14.76 -1.92
CA LYS A 112 -1.81 15.89 -1.00
C LYS A 112 -2.83 17.01 -1.27
N LYS A 113 -3.04 17.36 -2.54
CA LYS A 113 -4.02 18.37 -2.98
C LYS A 113 -5.43 17.90 -2.63
N PHE A 114 -5.76 16.66 -2.95
CA PHE A 114 -7.03 16.02 -2.61
C PHE A 114 -7.35 16.10 -1.11
N THR A 115 -6.43 15.62 -0.26
CA THR A 115 -6.67 15.61 1.19
C THR A 115 -6.79 17.00 1.78
N LYS A 116 -6.08 17.99 1.21
CA LYS A 116 -6.18 19.40 1.63
C LYS A 116 -7.53 19.99 1.21
N GLN A 117 -7.91 19.85 -0.06
CA GLN A 117 -9.15 20.42 -0.62
C GLN A 117 -10.40 19.82 0.03
N ARG A 118 -10.42 18.51 0.28
CA ARG A 118 -11.56 17.83 0.93
C ARG A 118 -11.53 17.90 2.46
N GLY A 119 -10.56 18.61 3.06
CA GLY A 119 -10.44 18.74 4.52
C GLY A 119 -10.30 17.38 5.24
N ILE A 120 -9.66 16.40 4.61
CA ILE A 120 -9.56 15.03 5.15
C ILE A 120 -8.66 15.04 6.37
N LYS A 121 -9.27 14.87 7.54
CA LYS A 121 -8.56 14.69 8.81
C LYS A 121 -8.04 13.25 8.91
N SER A 122 -6.87 13.09 9.53
CA SER A 122 -6.20 11.79 9.65
C SER A 122 -6.98 10.72 10.43
N THR A 123 -8.01 11.13 11.16
CA THR A 123 -8.91 10.28 11.96
C THR A 123 -10.26 10.03 11.31
N LYS A 124 -10.58 10.72 10.19
CA LYS A 124 -11.88 10.60 9.51
C LYS A 124 -11.82 9.54 8.42
N ASN A 125 -12.83 8.66 8.38
CA ASN A 125 -12.99 7.72 7.27
C ASN A 125 -13.35 8.50 6.00
N TRP A 126 -12.71 8.16 4.89
CA TRP A 126 -12.99 8.75 3.58
C TRP A 126 -13.05 7.70 2.46
N ALA A 127 -13.30 6.43 2.79
CA ALA A 127 -13.61 5.43 1.78
C ALA A 127 -14.93 5.79 1.06
N GLY A 128 -14.95 5.69 -0.27
CA GLY A 128 -16.15 5.87 -1.09
C GLY A 128 -17.04 4.62 -1.09
N ILE A 129 -18.18 4.67 -1.77
CA ILE A 129 -19.09 3.51 -1.94
C ILE A 129 -18.33 2.35 -2.58
N SER A 130 -17.55 2.64 -3.63
CA SER A 130 -16.62 1.71 -4.26
C SER A 130 -15.22 2.32 -4.24
N THR A 131 -14.28 1.64 -3.60
CA THR A 131 -12.90 2.10 -3.41
C THR A 131 -11.93 1.09 -4.01
N TRP A 132 -11.09 1.55 -4.93
CA TRP A 132 -10.02 0.75 -5.53
C TRP A 132 -8.66 1.36 -5.23
N VAL A 133 -7.72 0.55 -4.75
CA VAL A 133 -6.37 1.01 -4.40
C VAL A 133 -5.33 0.20 -5.17
N LYS A 134 -4.58 0.88 -6.05
CA LYS A 134 -3.48 0.28 -6.81
C LYS A 134 -2.22 0.25 -5.98
N ILE A 135 -1.74 -0.96 -5.70
CA ILE A 135 -0.45 -1.18 -5.05
C ILE A 135 0.58 -1.53 -6.12
N VAL A 136 1.68 -0.79 -6.18
CA VAL A 136 2.82 -1.06 -7.07
C VAL A 136 4.09 -1.10 -6.23
N LYS A 137 4.85 -2.20 -6.29
CA LYS A 137 6.08 -2.38 -5.50
C LYS A 137 5.85 -2.08 -4.00
N GLY A 138 4.69 -2.46 -3.48
CA GLY A 138 4.30 -2.27 -2.07
C GLY A 138 3.85 -0.86 -1.67
N LYS A 139 3.80 0.11 -2.60
CA LYS A 139 3.34 1.48 -2.35
C LYS A 139 1.99 1.75 -3.01
N VAL A 140 1.20 2.64 -2.43
CA VAL A 140 -0.02 3.14 -3.08
C VAL A 140 0.37 4.06 -4.22
N SER A 141 -0.05 3.72 -5.44
CA SER A 141 0.23 4.50 -6.65
C SER A 141 -1.01 5.22 -7.18
N LYS A 142 -2.20 4.67 -6.96
CA LYS A 142 -3.46 5.27 -7.41
C LYS A 142 -4.61 4.82 -6.50
N ILE A 143 -5.56 5.69 -6.27
CA ILE A 143 -6.81 5.43 -5.55
C ILE A 143 -7.95 5.86 -6.46
N TYR A 144 -8.94 5.00 -6.69
CA TYR A 144 -10.21 5.39 -7.29
C TYR A 144 -11.29 5.34 -6.22
N LEU A 145 -12.13 6.37 -6.21
CA LEU A 145 -13.31 6.49 -5.38
C LEU A 145 -14.51 6.68 -6.31
N SER A 146 -15.53 5.86 -6.15
CA SER A 146 -16.87 6.16 -6.66
C SER A 146 -17.74 6.54 -5.47
N ALA A 147 -18.49 7.63 -5.65
CA ALA A 147 -19.69 7.87 -4.88
C ALA A 147 -20.79 6.87 -5.27
#